data_AF-A0A2G0Q6J6-F1
#
_entry.id   AF-A0A2G0Q6J6-F1
#
_cell.length_a   1.000
_cell.length_b   1.000
_cell.length_c   1.000
_cell.angle_alpha   90.00
_cell.angle_beta   90.00
_cell.angle_gamma   90.00
#
_symmetry.space_group_name_H-M   'P 1'
#
loop_
_entity.id
_entity.type
_entity.pdbx_description
1 polymer ?
#
loop_
_entity_poly.entity_id
_entity_poly.type
_entity_poly.pdbx_seq_one_letter_code
_entity_poly.pdbx_strand_id
1 'polypeptide(L)'
;MAAYSKLAPVNVQGTHHVIEFCLQGNIPMLYTSSFSMVGDHLYRANFTLRESDLDVGQRFDGMSYARTKFESEQAIHQAGKKGL
;
A
#
# COMPACT_ATOMS: atom_id res chain seq x y z
N MET A 1 -17.95 6.25 3.75
CA MET A 1 -16.54 5.81 3.92
C MET A 1 -15.71 6.94 4.50
N ALA A 2 -14.62 6.65 5.22
CA ALA A 2 -13.75 7.69 5.75
C ALA A 2 -12.98 8.40 4.61
N ALA A 3 -12.78 9.72 4.74
CA ALA A 3 -12.02 10.51 3.78
C ALA A 3 -10.53 10.13 3.82
N TYR A 4 -9.87 10.12 2.65
CA TYR A 4 -8.44 9.84 2.52
C TYR A 4 -7.57 10.67 3.49
N SER A 5 -7.87 11.95 3.66
CA SER A 5 -7.14 12.85 4.57
C SER A 5 -7.15 12.40 6.04
N LYS A 6 -8.15 11.62 6.47
CA LYS A 6 -8.21 11.04 7.82
C LYS A 6 -7.47 9.71 7.93
N LEU A 7 -7.34 8.98 6.81
CA LEU A 7 -6.73 7.65 6.77
C LEU A 7 -5.22 7.72 6.51
N ALA A 8 -4.78 8.63 5.63
CA ALA A 8 -3.40 8.72 5.18
C ALA A 8 -2.38 8.97 6.32
N PRO A 9 -2.66 9.81 7.34
CA PRO A 9 -1.72 9.99 8.45
C PRO A 9 -1.48 8.70 9.25
N VAL A 10 -2.49 7.84 9.37
CA VAL A 10 -2.37 6.58 10.12
C VAL A 10 -1.78 5.48 9.22
N ASN A 11 -2.33 5.31 8.02
CA ASN A 11 -1.99 4.19 7.17
C ASN A 11 -0.70 4.43 6.38
N VAL A 12 -0.58 5.57 5.69
CA VAL A 12 0.55 5.87 4.81
C VAL A 12 1.72 6.40 5.63
N GLN A 13 1.52 7.51 6.36
CA GLN A 13 2.59 8.09 7.18
C GLN A 13 3.01 7.15 8.33
N GLY A 14 2.07 6.46 8.98
CA GLY A 14 2.41 5.43 9.97
C GLY A 14 3.28 4.32 9.37
N THR A 15 3.01 3.88 8.13
CA THR A 15 3.87 2.91 7.43
C THR A 15 5.28 3.47 7.21
N HIS A 16 5.41 4.74 6.80
CA HIS A 16 6.73 5.38 6.66
C HIS A 16 7.53 5.39 7.96
N HIS A 17 6.90 5.69 9.09
CA HIS A 17 7.59 5.67 10.39
C HIS A 17 8.07 4.25 10.75
N VAL A 18 7.27 3.22 10.48
CA VAL A 18 7.68 1.82 10.75
C VAL A 18 8.81 1.38 9.81
N ILE A 19 8.74 1.75 8.51
CA ILE A 19 9.83 1.52 7.55
C ILE A 19 11.14 2.13 8.07
N GLU A 20 11.10 3.39 8.51
CA GLU A 20 12.27 4.08 9.02
C GLU A 20 12.84 3.38 10.26
N PHE A 21 11.97 3.04 11.22
CA PHE A 21 12.36 2.29 12.41
C PHE A 21 13.04 0.96 12.06
N CYS A 22 12.45 0.18 11.15
CA CYS A 22 12.99 -1.11 10.73
C CYS A 22 14.33 -0.98 9.99
N LEU A 23 14.47 -0.02 9.08
CA LEU A 23 15.73 0.26 8.37
C LEU A 23 16.84 0.67 9.34
N GLN A 24 16.56 1.57 10.27
CA GLN A 24 17.53 2.02 11.29
C GLN A 24 17.95 0.87 12.22
N GLY A 25 17.00 -0.01 12.56
CA GLY A 25 17.24 -1.16 13.43
C GLY A 25 17.82 -2.39 12.72
N ASN A 26 17.90 -2.39 11.39
CA ASN A 26 18.16 -3.60 10.59
C ASN A 26 17.20 -4.76 10.98
N ILE A 27 15.91 -4.45 11.09
CA ILE A 27 14.85 -5.35 11.53
C ILE A 27 13.99 -5.73 10.32
N PRO A 28 13.71 -7.03 10.07
CA PRO A 28 12.81 -7.42 9.00
C PRO A 28 11.38 -6.92 9.27
N MET A 29 10.73 -6.40 8.23
CA MET A 29 9.35 -5.92 8.31
C MET A 29 8.39 -6.88 7.61
N LEU A 30 7.34 -7.32 8.31
CA LEU A 30 6.19 -7.97 7.70
C LEU A 30 5.02 -6.98 7.69
N TYR A 31 4.52 -6.66 6.49
CA TYR A 31 3.42 -5.71 6.31
C TYR A 31 2.13 -6.42 5.89
N THR A 32 1.05 -6.15 6.62
CA THR A 32 -0.29 -6.63 6.26
C THR A 32 -1.02 -5.61 5.41
N SER A 33 -1.16 -5.91 4.13
CA SER A 33 -1.93 -5.10 3.20
C SER A 33 -3.39 -5.59 3.05
N SER A 34 -4.02 -5.30 1.91
CA SER A 34 -5.34 -5.76 1.50
C SER A 34 -5.36 -5.87 -0.02
N PHE A 35 -5.97 -6.95 -0.54
CA PHE A 35 -6.21 -7.11 -1.98
C PHE A 35 -6.97 -5.92 -2.61
N SER A 36 -7.67 -5.12 -1.80
CA SER A 36 -8.34 -3.91 -2.25
C SER A 36 -7.40 -2.85 -2.84
N MET A 37 -6.07 -2.97 -2.65
CA MET A 37 -5.06 -2.11 -3.26
C MET A 37 -5.16 -2.01 -4.80
N VAL A 38 -5.83 -2.96 -5.45
CA VAL A 38 -6.10 -2.95 -6.90
C VAL A 38 -7.17 -1.94 -7.33
N GLY A 39 -7.77 -1.20 -6.40
CA GLY A 39 -8.68 -0.09 -6.71
C GLY A 39 -9.88 -0.51 -7.56
N ASP A 40 -10.17 0.27 -8.60
CA ASP A 40 -11.29 0.03 -9.53
C ASP A 40 -11.18 -1.29 -10.31
N HIS A 41 -10.01 -1.94 -10.35
CA HIS A 41 -9.84 -3.26 -10.96
C HIS A 41 -10.61 -4.35 -10.21
N LEU A 42 -10.98 -4.13 -8.95
CA LEU A 42 -11.89 -5.01 -8.19
C LEU A 42 -13.21 -5.29 -8.93
N TYR A 43 -13.66 -4.34 -9.75
CA TYR A 43 -14.93 -4.41 -10.47
C TYR A 43 -14.76 -4.75 -11.95
N ARG A 44 -13.53 -4.98 -12.42
CA ARG A 44 -13.25 -5.35 -13.81
C ARG A 44 -13.41 -6.85 -13.99
N ALA A 45 -14.30 -7.24 -14.90
CA ALA A 45 -14.44 -8.63 -15.30
C ALA A 45 -13.10 -9.16 -15.84
N ASN A 46 -12.78 -10.40 -15.49
CA ASN A 46 -11.56 -11.11 -15.94
C ASN A 46 -10.23 -10.46 -15.52
N PHE A 47 -10.22 -9.55 -14.55
CA PHE A 47 -8.98 -9.10 -13.94
C PHE A 47 -8.42 -10.20 -13.04
N THR A 48 -7.13 -10.48 -13.17
CA THR A 48 -6.39 -11.39 -12.29
C THR A 48 -5.24 -10.62 -11.67
N LEU A 49 -5.24 -10.54 -10.34
CA LEU A 49 -4.11 -10.03 -9.57
C LEU A 49 -3.09 -11.15 -9.36
N ARG A 50 -1.82 -10.88 -9.65
CA ARG A 50 -0.68 -11.73 -9.27
C ARG A 50 0.11 -11.07 -8.15
N GLU A 51 0.82 -11.85 -7.35
CA GLU A 51 1.65 -11.35 -6.25
C GLU A 51 2.85 -10.52 -6.72
N SER A 52 3.20 -10.61 -8.00
CA SER A 52 4.21 -9.77 -8.65
C SER A 52 3.69 -8.38 -9.04
N ASP A 53 2.37 -8.17 -8.99
CA ASP A 53 1.73 -6.96 -9.46
C ASP A 53 1.58 -5.97 -8.31
N LEU A 54 1.87 -4.70 -8.58
CA LEU A 54 1.72 -3.61 -7.61
C LEU A 54 0.96 -2.44 -8.23
N ASP A 55 1.53 -1.87 -9.30
CA ASP A 55 0.88 -0.84 -10.11
C ASP A 55 0.41 -1.47 -11.42
N VAL A 56 -0.91 -1.66 -11.54
CA VAL A 56 -1.60 -2.18 -12.71
C VAL A 56 -2.43 -1.10 -13.41
N GLY A 57 -2.19 0.19 -13.10
CA GLY A 57 -2.96 1.31 -13.63
C GLY A 57 -4.30 1.54 -12.93
N GLN A 58 -4.42 1.11 -11.68
CA GLN A 58 -5.65 1.25 -10.90
C GLN A 58 -5.96 2.70 -10.51
N ARG A 59 -7.25 2.98 -10.38
CA ARG A 59 -7.82 4.24 -9.88
C ARG A 59 -8.54 4.01 -8.56
N PHE A 60 -8.71 5.08 -7.78
CA PHE A 60 -9.26 4.99 -6.42
C PHE A 60 -10.41 5.97 -6.17
N ASP A 61 -11.22 6.25 -7.19
CA ASP A 61 -12.35 7.17 -7.09
C ASP A 61 -13.35 6.67 -6.03
N GLY A 62 -13.45 7.40 -4.90
CA GLY A 62 -14.26 7.00 -3.74
C GLY A 62 -13.66 5.90 -2.85
N MET A 63 -12.49 5.34 -3.20
CA MET A 63 -11.88 4.18 -2.54
C MET A 63 -10.70 4.59 -1.64
N SER A 64 -10.96 5.52 -0.73
CA SER A 64 -9.90 6.16 0.10
C SER A 64 -9.02 5.15 0.86
N TYR A 65 -9.61 4.09 1.41
CA TYR A 65 -8.86 3.05 2.13
C TYR A 65 -7.95 2.24 1.19
N ALA A 66 -8.48 1.77 0.06
CA ALA A 66 -7.71 1.04 -0.95
C ALA A 66 -6.49 1.86 -1.43
N ARG A 67 -6.70 3.16 -1.66
CA ARG A 67 -5.63 4.09 -2.00
C ARG A 67 -4.52 4.09 -0.96
N THR A 68 -4.87 4.16 0.33
CA THR A 68 -3.84 4.12 1.39
C THR A 68 -3.05 2.82 1.42
N LYS A 69 -3.68 1.68 1.09
CA LYS A 69 -3.00 0.39 1.04
C LYS A 69 -2.03 0.30 -0.13
N PHE A 70 -2.45 0.76 -1.31
CA PHE A 70 -1.56 0.86 -2.47
C PHE A 70 -0.34 1.75 -2.22
N GLU A 71 -0.55 2.97 -1.68
CA GLU A 71 0.56 3.89 -1.40
C GLU A 71 1.51 3.33 -0.31
N SER A 72 0.98 2.67 0.71
CA SER A 72 1.81 1.98 1.71
C SER A 72 2.63 0.84 1.12
N GLU A 73 2.06 0.00 0.25
CA GLU A 73 2.80 -1.06 -0.45
C GLU A 73 3.89 -0.47 -1.34
N GLN A 74 3.61 0.61 -2.08
CA GLN A 74 4.63 1.31 -2.85
C GLN A 74 5.80 1.76 -1.97
N ALA A 75 5.53 2.35 -0.80
CA ALA A 75 6.57 2.77 0.13
C ALA A 75 7.44 1.59 0.59
N ILE A 76 6.83 0.45 0.91
CA ILE A 76 7.53 -0.76 1.37
C ILE A 76 8.39 -1.35 0.26
N HIS A 77 7.87 -1.47 -0.96
CA HIS A 77 8.65 -1.97 -2.10
C HIS A 77 9.85 -1.07 -2.41
N GLN A 78 9.73 0.25 -2.27
CA GLN A 78 10.87 1.16 -2.42
C GLN A 78 11.86 1.05 -1.25
N ALA A 79 11.38 0.75 -0.04
CA ALA A 79 12.24 0.51 1.11
C ALA A 79 13.00 -0.82 1.01
N GLY A 80 12.38 -1.87 0.47
CA GLY A 80 13.06 -3.15 0.20
C GLY A 80 14.27 -3.00 -0.73
N LYS A 81 14.19 -2.09 -1.72
CA LYS A 81 15.34 -1.74 -2.57
C LYS A 81 16.50 -1.05 -1.83
N LYS A 82 16.25 -0.59 -0.61
CA LYS A 82 17.23 0.07 0.28
C LYS A 82 17.73 -0.87 1.38
N GLY A 83 17.34 -2.14 1.37
CA GLY A 83 17.77 -3.14 2.36
C GLY A 83 16.83 -3.30 3.56
N LEU A 84 15.57 -2.86 3.45
CA LEU A 84 14.51 -3.33 4.35
C LEU A 84 14.19 -4.81 4.10
#